data_AF-A0A5C2S660-F1
#
_entry.id   AF-A0A5C2S660-F1
#
_cell.length_a   1.000
_cell.length_b   1.000
_cell.length_c   1.000
_cell.angle_alpha   90.00
_cell.angle_beta   90.00
_cell.angle_gamma   90.00
#
_symmetry.space_group_name_H-M   'P 1'
#
loop_
_entity.id
_entity.type
_entity.pdbx_description
1 polymer ?
#
loop_
_entity_poly.entity_id
_entity_poly.type
_entity_poly.pdbx_seq_one_letter_code
_entity_poly.pdbx_strand_id
1 'polypeptide(L)'
;MFPPSALPLPGQVLLITDELLAPADFLLHRFLSDHLKESKHSPALLVSVSEDVGRWKSIAGRSNVSLAAHVDSGLVGVIDAMAHVVPALENDGQRPLRALFYAVRHKLDYPSDKKTLVILDDVASLEWIGIPVEEVARFARVLCALCRQRNASLVLRYHVVTPGEPDELFKRLLQLSNYHMDVCPLSSGRSGSVSGQVALHLGPASAEPECPLVSRNAAVHYRLTDSGSMFFDRGTGNSVL
;
A
#
# COMPACT_ATOMS: atom_id res chain seq x y z
N MET A 1 3.45 -18.95 0.23
CA MET A 1 4.57 -17.98 0.23
C MET A 1 4.03 -16.67 0.79
N PHE A 2 4.75 -16.00 1.68
CA PHE A 2 4.33 -14.72 2.26
C PHE A 2 4.92 -13.54 1.45
N PRO A 3 4.21 -12.41 1.30
CA PRO A 3 2.78 -12.25 1.59
C PRO A 3 1.91 -13.10 0.64
N PRO A 4 0.64 -13.41 1.00
CA PRO A 4 -0.26 -14.14 0.12
C PRO A 4 -0.44 -13.38 -1.21
N SER A 5 -0.15 -14.02 -2.35
CA SER A 5 -0.06 -13.34 -3.66
C SER A 5 -1.39 -12.77 -4.17
N ALA A 6 -2.52 -13.29 -3.71
CA ALA A 6 -3.85 -12.84 -4.13
C ALA A 6 -4.40 -11.64 -3.34
N LEU A 7 -3.63 -11.06 -2.41
CA LEU A 7 -4.15 -10.15 -1.41
C LEU A 7 -3.76 -8.68 -1.71
N PRO A 8 -4.69 -7.70 -1.66
CA PRO A 8 -6.12 -7.86 -1.41
C PRO A 8 -6.88 -8.39 -2.63
N LEU A 9 -7.96 -9.15 -2.41
CA LEU A 9 -8.86 -9.56 -3.49
C LEU A 9 -9.60 -8.36 -4.10
N PRO A 10 -10.16 -8.51 -5.30
CA PRO A 10 -11.02 -7.50 -5.91
C PRO A 10 -12.09 -6.96 -4.94
N GLY A 11 -12.17 -5.64 -4.80
CA GLY A 11 -13.09 -4.95 -3.88
C GLY A 11 -12.62 -4.90 -2.42
N GLN A 12 -11.50 -5.53 -2.06
CA GLN A 12 -10.95 -5.49 -0.71
C GLN A 12 -9.90 -4.39 -0.53
N VAL A 13 -9.74 -3.99 0.73
CA VAL A 13 -8.78 -2.98 1.17
C VAL A 13 -7.73 -3.64 2.05
N LEU A 14 -6.47 -3.55 1.65
CA LEU A 14 -5.31 -3.88 2.47
C LEU A 14 -4.72 -2.59 3.02
N LEU A 15 -4.73 -2.44 4.34
CA LEU A 15 -3.97 -1.41 5.04
C LEU A 15 -2.60 -1.98 5.42
N ILE A 16 -1.54 -1.30 5.02
CA ILE A 16 -0.17 -1.58 5.42
C ILE A 16 0.25 -0.47 6.37
N THR A 17 0.70 -0.83 7.56
CA THR A 17 1.35 0.11 8.49
C THR A 17 2.83 -0.20 8.61
N ASP A 18 3.63 0.84 8.69
CA ASP A 18 5.05 0.79 8.95
C ASP A 18 5.48 1.81 10.00
N GLU A 19 6.64 1.57 10.58
CA GLU A 19 7.34 2.54 11.40
C GLU A 19 8.52 3.14 10.62
N LEU A 20 9.00 4.33 11.00
CA LEU A 20 10.15 4.98 10.36
C LEU A 20 11.41 4.11 10.33
N LEU A 21 11.58 3.22 11.31
CA LEU A 21 12.72 2.29 11.39
C LEU A 21 12.54 1.03 10.54
N ALA A 22 11.35 0.80 9.99
CA ALA A 22 10.99 -0.37 9.20
C ALA A 22 9.97 0.00 8.09
N PRO A 23 10.36 0.82 7.10
CA PRO A 23 9.47 1.24 6.03
C PRO A 23 8.96 0.05 5.20
N ALA A 24 7.71 0.14 4.75
CA ALA A 24 6.98 -0.90 4.03
C ALA A 24 6.81 -0.62 2.52
N ASP A 25 7.51 0.37 1.95
CA ASP A 25 7.50 0.67 0.51
C ASP A 25 7.84 -0.58 -0.34
N PHE A 26 8.75 -1.43 0.14
CA PHE A 26 9.09 -2.69 -0.53
C PHE A 26 7.89 -3.63 -0.76
N LEU A 27 6.87 -3.58 0.13
CA LEU A 27 5.64 -4.36 -0.07
C LEU A 27 4.80 -3.79 -1.19
N LEU A 28 4.71 -2.47 -1.31
CA LEU A 28 3.98 -1.82 -2.40
C LEU A 28 4.56 -2.19 -3.77
N HIS A 29 5.90 -2.14 -3.89
CA HIS A 29 6.60 -2.59 -5.10
C HIS A 29 6.37 -4.07 -5.39
N ARG A 30 6.36 -4.91 -4.34
CA ARG A 30 6.07 -6.33 -4.49
C ARG A 30 4.65 -6.59 -4.98
N PHE A 31 3.63 -5.96 -4.37
CA PHE A 31 2.24 -6.11 -4.81
C PHE A 31 2.05 -5.68 -6.27
N LEU A 32 2.68 -4.57 -6.68
CA LEU A 32 2.65 -4.15 -8.08
C LEU A 32 3.33 -5.18 -9.00
N SER A 33 4.52 -5.65 -8.63
CA SER A 33 5.30 -6.63 -9.39
C SER A 33 4.55 -7.94 -9.56
N ASP A 34 3.98 -8.46 -8.47
CA ASP A 34 3.20 -9.70 -8.45
C ASP A 34 1.92 -9.54 -9.28
N HIS A 35 1.20 -8.43 -9.14
CA HIS A 35 0.01 -8.15 -9.96
C HIS A 35 0.31 -8.11 -11.46
N LEU A 36 1.40 -7.45 -11.87
CA LEU A 36 1.79 -7.36 -13.28
C LEU A 36 2.28 -8.70 -13.85
N LYS A 37 2.88 -9.57 -13.02
CA LYS A 37 3.35 -10.90 -13.43
C LYS A 37 2.21 -11.92 -13.51
N GLU A 38 1.33 -11.94 -12.51
CA GLU A 38 0.26 -12.93 -12.38
C GLU A 38 -0.96 -12.56 -13.25
N SER A 39 -1.33 -11.29 -13.27
CA SER A 39 -2.54 -10.81 -13.94
C SER A 39 -2.18 -10.11 -15.24
N LYS A 40 -1.68 -10.89 -16.22
CA LYS A 40 -1.29 -10.36 -17.54
C LYS A 40 -2.41 -9.50 -18.13
N HIS A 41 -2.08 -8.26 -18.51
CA HIS A 41 -2.99 -7.25 -19.04
C HIS A 41 -4.05 -6.68 -18.08
N SER A 42 -3.94 -6.93 -16.78
CA SER A 42 -4.79 -6.31 -15.77
C SER A 42 -4.21 -4.94 -15.37
N PRO A 43 -5.03 -3.88 -15.37
CA PRO A 43 -4.51 -2.54 -15.11
C PRO A 43 -4.11 -2.37 -13.65
N ALA A 44 -3.17 -1.46 -13.41
CA ALA A 44 -2.86 -0.97 -12.08
C ALA A 44 -2.84 0.57 -12.08
N LEU A 45 -3.17 1.16 -10.93
CA LEU A 45 -3.16 2.59 -10.73
C LEU A 45 -2.32 2.92 -9.50
N LEU A 46 -1.23 3.65 -9.73
CA LEU A 46 -0.39 4.20 -8.68
C LEU A 46 -0.84 5.63 -8.39
N VAL A 47 -1.29 5.88 -7.17
CA VAL A 47 -1.55 7.21 -6.64
C VAL A 47 -0.37 7.55 -5.74
N SER A 48 0.56 8.31 -6.29
CA SER A 48 1.82 8.71 -5.64
C SER A 48 1.62 10.01 -4.89
N VAL A 49 1.86 9.98 -3.59
CA VAL A 49 1.89 11.12 -2.66
C VAL A 49 3.33 11.43 -2.28
N SER A 50 4.14 10.40 -2.04
CA SER A 50 5.49 10.54 -1.49
C SER A 50 6.60 10.19 -2.47
N GLU A 51 6.38 9.19 -3.35
CA GLU A 51 7.43 8.65 -4.21
C GLU A 51 7.26 8.98 -5.68
N ASP A 52 8.28 9.56 -6.31
CA ASP A 52 8.23 9.86 -7.73
C ASP A 52 8.18 8.59 -8.60
N VAL A 53 7.61 8.72 -9.80
CA VAL A 53 7.49 7.59 -10.74
C VAL A 53 8.85 7.04 -11.19
N GLY A 54 9.91 7.84 -11.15
CA GLY A 54 11.27 7.42 -11.46
C GLY A 54 11.82 6.43 -10.42
N ARG A 55 11.55 6.66 -9.14
CA ARG A 55 11.85 5.69 -8.06
C ARG A 55 11.11 4.38 -8.28
N TRP A 56 9.81 4.42 -8.56
CA TRP A 56 9.01 3.24 -8.88
C TRP A 56 9.59 2.45 -10.07
N LYS A 57 9.97 3.13 -11.15
CA LYS A 57 10.59 2.51 -12.33
C LYS A 57 11.93 1.86 -11.99
N SER A 58 12.76 2.53 -11.21
CA SER A 58 14.08 2.06 -10.82
C SER A 58 14.01 0.78 -9.96
N ILE A 59 13.08 0.74 -9.00
CA ILE A 59 12.91 -0.42 -8.11
C ILE A 59 12.24 -1.58 -8.85
N ALA A 60 11.23 -1.32 -9.68
CA ALA A 60 10.58 -2.35 -10.50
C ALA A 60 11.59 -3.03 -11.46
N GLY A 61 12.53 -2.26 -12.01
CA GLY A 61 13.61 -2.80 -12.86
C GLY A 61 14.46 -3.85 -12.15
N ARG A 62 14.75 -3.67 -10.85
CA ARG A 62 15.47 -4.68 -10.03
C ARG A 62 14.67 -5.95 -9.80
N SER A 63 13.34 -5.87 -9.89
CA SER A 63 12.42 -7.00 -9.76
C SER A 63 12.09 -7.68 -11.10
N ASN A 64 12.87 -7.37 -12.16
CA ASN A 64 12.65 -7.82 -13.54
C ASN A 64 11.27 -7.40 -14.11
N VAL A 65 10.76 -6.24 -13.71
CA VAL A 65 9.51 -5.67 -14.24
C VAL A 65 9.81 -4.35 -14.95
N SER A 66 9.51 -4.28 -16.24
CA SER A 66 9.64 -3.04 -17.01
C SER A 66 8.42 -2.15 -16.77
N LEU A 67 8.45 -1.38 -15.67
CA LEU A 67 7.36 -0.47 -15.34
C LEU A 67 7.19 0.63 -16.39
N ALA A 68 8.28 1.07 -17.02
CA ALA A 68 8.22 2.06 -18.11
C ALA A 68 7.36 1.56 -19.28
N ALA A 69 7.58 0.34 -19.76
CA ALA A 69 6.78 -0.24 -20.84
C ALA A 69 5.29 -0.38 -20.43
N HIS A 70 5.01 -0.72 -19.17
CA HIS A 70 3.63 -0.80 -18.69
C HIS A 70 2.95 0.56 -18.57
N VAL A 71 3.68 1.61 -18.17
CA VAL A 71 3.18 2.98 -18.17
C VAL A 71 2.92 3.46 -19.61
N ASP A 72 3.87 3.25 -20.52
CA ASP A 72 3.77 3.70 -21.91
C ASP A 72 2.63 2.98 -22.66
N SER A 73 2.39 1.70 -22.35
CA SER A 73 1.24 0.95 -22.87
C SER A 73 -0.11 1.33 -22.26
N GLY A 74 -0.12 2.17 -21.22
CA GLY A 74 -1.31 2.54 -20.47
C GLY A 74 -1.82 1.47 -19.50
N LEU A 75 -1.10 0.35 -19.33
CA LEU A 75 -1.47 -0.70 -18.38
C LEU A 75 -1.31 -0.24 -16.93
N VAL A 76 -0.28 0.57 -16.65
CA VAL A 76 -0.09 1.21 -15.34
C VAL A 76 -0.38 2.70 -15.48
N GLY A 77 -1.47 3.14 -14.86
CA GLY A 77 -1.73 4.55 -14.65
C GLY A 77 -0.94 5.08 -13.47
N VAL A 78 -0.41 6.30 -13.59
CA VAL A 78 0.24 7.01 -12.48
C VAL A 78 -0.47 8.35 -12.30
N ILE A 79 -0.81 8.66 -11.06
CA ILE A 79 -1.36 9.94 -10.63
C ILE A 79 -0.38 10.51 -9.60
N ASP A 80 0.19 11.67 -9.90
CA ASP A 80 0.86 12.50 -8.91
C ASP A 80 -0.21 13.21 -8.08
N ALA A 81 -0.37 12.80 -6.83
CA ALA A 81 -1.35 13.36 -5.92
C ALA A 81 -1.06 14.83 -5.60
N MET A 82 0.21 15.23 -5.47
CA MET A 82 0.58 16.59 -5.12
C MET A 82 0.21 17.58 -6.23
N ALA A 83 0.30 17.17 -7.50
CA ALA A 83 -0.17 17.96 -8.63
C ALA A 83 -1.68 18.30 -8.57
N HIS A 84 -2.48 17.51 -7.85
CA HIS A 84 -3.91 17.77 -7.64
C HIS A 84 -4.23 18.46 -6.31
N VAL A 85 -3.41 18.23 -5.28
CA VAL A 85 -3.66 18.70 -3.92
C VAL A 85 -3.12 20.11 -3.70
N VAL A 86 -1.90 20.40 -4.15
CA VAL A 86 -1.24 21.70 -3.90
C VAL A 86 -2.07 22.88 -4.43
N PRO A 87 -2.58 22.87 -5.68
CA PRO A 87 -3.39 23.99 -6.17
C PRO A 87 -4.68 24.19 -5.37
N ALA A 88 -5.23 23.12 -4.79
CA ALA A 88 -6.46 23.20 -4.00
C ALA A 88 -6.20 23.69 -2.57
N LEU A 89 -4.99 23.52 -2.04
CA LEU A 89 -4.57 24.11 -0.76
C LEU A 89 -4.34 25.62 -0.86
N GLU A 90 -3.86 26.11 -2.00
CA GLU A 90 -3.64 27.54 -2.24
C GLU A 90 -4.96 28.31 -2.44
N ASN A 91 -6.02 27.62 -2.88
CA ASN A 91 -7.33 28.22 -3.13
C ASN A 91 -8.27 28.00 -1.94
N ASP A 92 -8.31 28.99 -1.05
CA ASP A 92 -9.11 28.99 0.17
C ASP A 92 -10.59 28.71 -0.14
N GLY A 93 -11.10 27.56 0.32
CA GLY A 93 -12.48 27.10 0.11
C GLY A 93 -12.67 25.89 -0.81
N GLN A 94 -11.64 25.40 -1.50
CA GLN A 94 -11.70 24.09 -2.18
C GLN A 94 -11.50 22.94 -1.19
N ARG A 95 -12.13 21.79 -1.46
CA ARG A 95 -11.83 20.54 -0.73
C ARG A 95 -10.55 19.93 -1.34
N PRO A 96 -9.38 19.99 -0.69
CA PRO A 96 -8.08 19.65 -1.30
C PRO A 96 -8.03 18.26 -1.95
N LEU A 97 -8.76 17.28 -1.42
CA LEU A 97 -8.72 15.90 -1.95
C LEU A 97 -9.77 15.61 -3.03
N ARG A 98 -10.63 16.60 -3.36
CA ARG A 98 -11.70 16.41 -4.34
C ARG A 98 -11.15 16.21 -5.76
N ALA A 99 -10.19 17.02 -6.18
CA ALA A 99 -9.59 16.92 -7.51
C ALA A 99 -8.88 15.57 -7.68
N LEU A 100 -8.12 15.15 -6.68
CA LEU A 100 -7.46 13.84 -6.64
C LEU A 100 -8.47 12.69 -6.76
N PHE A 101 -9.56 12.73 -6.00
CA PHE A 101 -10.61 11.72 -6.08
C PHE A 101 -11.19 11.61 -7.50
N TYR A 102 -11.48 12.73 -8.16
CA TYR A 102 -11.99 12.71 -9.53
C TYR A 102 -10.97 12.18 -10.54
N ALA A 103 -9.68 12.48 -10.35
CA ALA A 103 -8.61 11.92 -11.19
C ALA A 103 -8.56 10.38 -11.07
N VAL A 104 -8.62 9.85 -9.84
CA VAL A 104 -8.67 8.41 -9.58
C VAL A 104 -9.94 7.79 -10.19
N ARG A 105 -11.10 8.39 -9.94
CA ARG A 105 -12.38 7.94 -10.48
C ARG A 105 -12.37 7.87 -12.01
N HIS A 106 -11.89 8.92 -12.67
CA HIS A 106 -11.82 8.96 -14.13
C HIS A 106 -10.95 7.83 -14.70
N LYS A 107 -9.86 7.46 -14.01
CA LYS A 107 -9.01 6.31 -14.41
C LYS A 107 -9.67 4.96 -14.16
N LEU A 108 -10.59 4.86 -13.18
CA LEU A 108 -11.33 3.63 -12.87
C LEU A 108 -12.69 3.50 -13.58
N ASP A 109 -13.16 4.55 -14.26
CA ASP A 109 -14.44 4.56 -14.96
C ASP A 109 -14.42 3.79 -16.30
N TYR A 110 -13.24 3.34 -16.76
CA TYR A 110 -13.15 2.47 -17.93
C TYR A 110 -13.72 1.08 -17.60
N PRO A 111 -14.77 0.62 -18.31
CA PRO A 111 -15.32 -0.70 -18.09
C PRO A 111 -14.25 -1.74 -18.40
N SER A 112 -13.89 -2.52 -17.39
CA SER A 112 -12.90 -3.58 -17.48
C SER A 112 -13.39 -4.73 -16.62
N ASP A 113 -13.55 -5.91 -17.23
CA ASP A 113 -13.81 -7.15 -16.50
C ASP A 113 -12.56 -7.65 -15.75
N LYS A 114 -11.43 -6.96 -15.92
CA LYS A 114 -10.15 -7.32 -15.32
C LYS A 114 -10.00 -6.73 -13.93
N LYS A 115 -9.34 -7.49 -13.06
CA LYS A 115 -8.97 -7.08 -11.70
C LYS A 115 -8.06 -5.85 -11.77
N THR A 116 -8.46 -4.76 -11.14
CA THR A 116 -7.62 -3.55 -11.10
C THR A 116 -6.97 -3.44 -9.72
N LEU A 117 -5.67 -3.17 -9.67
CA LEU A 117 -4.96 -2.85 -8.44
C LEU A 117 -4.79 -1.35 -8.30
N VAL A 118 -5.21 -0.78 -7.19
CA VAL A 118 -4.99 0.63 -6.82
C VAL A 118 -4.04 0.67 -5.63
N ILE A 119 -2.96 1.44 -5.73
CA ILE A 119 -2.02 1.66 -4.63
C ILE A 119 -2.02 3.14 -4.30
N LEU A 120 -2.32 3.48 -3.03
CA LEU A 120 -2.03 4.78 -2.45
C LEU A 120 -0.78 4.65 -1.57
N ASP A 121 0.32 5.21 -2.03
CA ASP A 121 1.64 4.95 -1.47
C ASP A 121 1.86 5.57 -0.09
N ASP A 122 1.21 6.68 0.26
CA ASP A 122 1.45 7.35 1.55
C ASP A 122 0.28 8.25 1.95
N VAL A 123 -0.66 7.70 2.71
CA VAL A 123 -1.82 8.50 3.15
C VAL A 123 -1.49 9.41 4.34
N ALA A 124 -0.47 9.08 5.13
CA ALA A 124 -0.04 9.89 6.28
C ALA A 124 0.55 11.24 5.83
N SER A 125 1.28 11.24 4.71
CA SER A 125 1.84 12.47 4.13
C SER A 125 0.78 13.53 3.82
N LEU A 126 -0.46 13.13 3.48
CA LEU A 126 -1.56 14.08 3.26
C LEU A 126 -1.93 14.84 4.54
N GLU A 127 -1.92 14.17 5.68
CA GLU A 127 -2.13 14.81 6.99
C GLU A 127 -0.95 15.72 7.34
N TRP A 128 0.28 15.27 7.09
CA TRP A 128 1.50 16.02 7.43
C TRP A 128 1.67 17.32 6.66
N ILE A 129 1.15 17.41 5.44
CA ILE A 129 1.12 18.68 4.66
C ILE A 129 -0.01 19.62 5.10
N GLY A 130 -0.75 19.28 6.17
CA GLY A 130 -1.75 20.14 6.80
C GLY A 130 -3.19 19.88 6.41
N ILE A 131 -3.51 18.78 5.70
CA ILE A 131 -4.90 18.43 5.41
C ILE A 131 -5.54 17.86 6.68
N PRO A 132 -6.73 18.35 7.09
CA PRO A 132 -7.41 17.82 8.27
C PRO A 132 -7.68 16.32 8.19
N VAL A 133 -7.46 15.60 9.29
CA VAL A 133 -7.66 14.15 9.43
C VAL A 133 -9.04 13.71 8.92
N GLU A 134 -10.08 14.49 9.21
CA GLU A 134 -11.47 14.25 8.83
C GLU A 134 -11.63 14.27 7.30
N GLU A 135 -10.87 15.11 6.61
CA GLU A 135 -10.87 15.16 5.16
C GLU A 135 -10.10 13.99 4.55
N VAL A 136 -8.92 13.65 5.09
CA VAL A 136 -8.15 12.47 4.67
C VAL A 136 -8.95 11.19 4.87
N ALA A 137 -9.58 11.02 6.04
CA ALA A 137 -10.43 9.88 6.34
C ALA A 137 -11.68 9.83 5.45
N ARG A 138 -12.29 10.99 5.13
CA ARG A 138 -13.41 11.07 4.17
C ARG A 138 -12.96 10.64 2.78
N PHE A 139 -11.80 11.09 2.32
CA PHE A 139 -11.19 10.70 1.06
C PHE A 139 -10.94 9.19 1.01
N ALA A 140 -10.27 8.63 2.03
CA ALA A 140 -10.00 7.20 2.12
C ALA A 140 -11.31 6.39 2.07
N ARG A 141 -12.35 6.80 2.80
CA ARG A 141 -13.66 6.15 2.80
C ARG A 141 -14.32 6.15 1.41
N VAL A 142 -14.32 7.29 0.70
CA VAL A 142 -14.91 7.35 -0.65
C VAL A 142 -14.07 6.61 -1.68
N LEU A 143 -12.74 6.56 -1.51
CA LEU A 143 -11.84 5.77 -2.35
C LEU A 143 -12.10 4.26 -2.15
N CYS A 144 -12.25 3.80 -0.91
CA CYS A 144 -12.61 2.41 -0.60
C CYS A 144 -13.96 2.04 -1.24
N ALA A 145 -14.96 2.93 -1.13
CA ALA A 145 -16.28 2.71 -1.73
C ALA A 145 -16.21 2.63 -3.26
N LEU A 146 -15.42 3.51 -3.89
CA LEU A 146 -15.18 3.51 -5.33
C LEU A 146 -14.50 2.19 -5.78
N CYS A 147 -13.47 1.75 -5.07
CA CYS A 147 -12.77 0.50 -5.38
C CYS A 147 -13.71 -0.70 -5.26
N ARG A 148 -14.55 -0.76 -4.22
CA ARG A 148 -15.60 -1.79 -4.09
C ARG A 148 -16.59 -1.77 -5.25
N GLN A 149 -17.09 -0.59 -5.61
CA GLN A 149 -18.03 -0.42 -6.71
C GLN A 149 -17.45 -0.86 -8.06
N ARG A 150 -16.14 -0.68 -8.24
CA ARG A 150 -15.40 -1.04 -9.47
C ARG A 150 -14.70 -2.40 -9.38
N ASN A 151 -14.93 -3.16 -8.32
CA ASN A 151 -14.25 -4.43 -8.07
C ASN A 151 -12.71 -4.33 -8.19
N ALA A 152 -12.15 -3.22 -7.71
CA ALA A 152 -10.72 -2.95 -7.67
C ALA A 152 -10.16 -3.29 -6.28
N SER A 153 -8.98 -3.90 -6.25
CA SER A 153 -8.19 -4.12 -5.05
C SER A 153 -7.51 -2.81 -4.64
N LEU A 154 -7.54 -2.45 -3.35
CA LEU A 154 -6.93 -1.22 -2.84
C LEU A 154 -5.86 -1.54 -1.79
N VAL A 155 -4.64 -1.04 -2.01
CA VAL A 155 -3.55 -1.06 -1.03
C VAL A 155 -3.31 0.36 -0.53
N LEU A 156 -3.35 0.55 0.79
CA LEU A 156 -3.07 1.81 1.47
C LEU A 156 -1.84 1.63 2.36
N ARG A 157 -0.85 2.52 2.28
CA ARG A 157 0.23 2.59 3.29
C ARG A 157 -0.01 3.75 4.25
N TYR A 158 0.23 3.52 5.54
CA TYR A 158 0.17 4.52 6.60
C TYR A 158 1.38 4.41 7.56
N HIS A 159 2.09 5.52 7.76
CA HIS A 159 3.23 5.57 8.69
C HIS A 159 2.77 5.78 10.13
N VAL A 160 3.08 4.83 10.99
CA VAL A 160 2.89 4.94 12.45
C VAL A 160 4.07 5.73 13.03
N VAL A 161 3.79 6.97 13.44
CA VAL A 161 4.81 7.86 14.03
C VAL A 161 5.03 7.59 15.52
N THR A 162 3.98 7.19 16.23
CA THR A 162 4.02 6.89 17.67
C THR A 162 3.65 5.43 17.92
N PRO A 163 4.64 4.52 17.95
CA PRO A 163 4.38 3.10 18.19
C PRO A 163 3.63 2.87 19.50
N GLY A 164 2.56 2.07 19.44
CA GLY A 164 1.73 1.73 20.61
C GLY A 164 0.56 2.70 20.87
N GLU A 165 0.57 3.88 20.27
CA GLU A 165 -0.50 4.87 20.41
C GLU A 165 -1.12 5.18 19.03
N PRO A 166 -2.21 4.46 18.65
CA PRO A 166 -2.84 4.71 17.36
C PRO A 166 -3.50 6.10 17.36
N ASP A 167 -3.14 6.91 16.38
CA ASP A 167 -3.80 8.19 16.12
C ASP A 167 -5.20 7.99 15.49
N GLU A 168 -5.92 9.10 15.35
CA GLU A 168 -7.29 9.10 14.83
C GLU A 168 -7.39 8.72 13.35
N LEU A 169 -6.39 9.06 12.54
CA LEU A 169 -6.41 8.68 11.13
C LEU A 169 -6.22 7.17 10.99
N PHE A 170 -5.23 6.60 11.67
CA PHE A 170 -4.99 5.16 11.68
C PHE A 170 -6.22 4.38 12.13
N LYS A 171 -6.86 4.76 13.25
CA LYS A 171 -8.10 4.11 13.72
C LYS A 171 -9.18 4.07 12.64
N ARG A 172 -9.37 5.19 11.92
CA ARG A 172 -10.36 5.30 10.85
C ARG A 172 -9.97 4.45 9.64
N LEU A 173 -8.71 4.43 9.24
CA LEU A 173 -8.23 3.58 8.14
C LEU A 173 -8.35 2.10 8.47
N LEU A 174 -8.02 1.71 9.70
CA LEU A 174 -8.14 0.34 10.18
C LEU A 174 -9.58 -0.16 10.05
N GLN A 175 -10.57 0.64 10.47
CA GLN A 175 -11.99 0.31 10.31
C GLN A 175 -12.45 0.08 8.86
N LEU A 176 -11.75 0.66 7.88
CA LEU A 176 -12.08 0.50 6.46
C LEU A 176 -11.44 -0.75 5.84
N SER A 177 -10.40 -1.30 6.49
CA SER A 177 -9.56 -2.36 5.98
C SER A 177 -10.19 -3.75 6.12
N ASN A 178 -10.03 -4.58 5.08
CA ASN A 178 -10.34 -6.00 5.10
C ASN A 178 -9.19 -6.80 5.70
N TYR A 179 -7.96 -6.32 5.52
CA TYR A 179 -6.75 -6.87 6.10
C TYR A 179 -5.83 -5.74 6.54
N HIS A 180 -5.07 -6.00 7.60
CA HIS A 180 -4.07 -5.09 8.13
C HIS A 180 -2.72 -5.81 8.20
N MET A 181 -1.76 -5.34 7.42
CA MET A 181 -0.38 -5.80 7.44
C MET A 181 0.46 -4.84 8.27
N ASP A 182 1.08 -5.36 9.31
CA ASP A 182 1.83 -4.58 10.30
C ASP A 182 3.33 -4.86 10.14
N VAL A 183 4.07 -3.86 9.68
CA VAL A 183 5.53 -3.93 9.46
C VAL A 183 6.22 -3.22 10.61
N CYS A 184 6.99 -3.97 11.38
CA CYS A 184 7.66 -3.45 12.56
C CYS A 184 9.17 -3.71 12.50
N PRO A 185 9.99 -2.88 13.17
CA PRO A 185 11.36 -3.23 13.46
C PRO A 185 11.43 -4.44 14.40
N LEU A 186 12.62 -5.01 14.53
CA LEU A 186 12.86 -6.05 15.53
C LEU A 186 12.90 -5.44 16.93
N SER A 187 12.22 -6.05 17.88
CA SER A 187 12.23 -5.62 19.28
C SER A 187 13.61 -5.70 19.94
N SER A 188 14.50 -6.56 19.42
CA SER A 188 15.89 -6.70 19.87
C SER A 188 16.83 -5.63 19.30
N GLY A 189 16.35 -4.74 18.43
CA GLY A 189 17.15 -3.77 17.71
C GLY A 189 17.65 -4.28 16.35
N ARG A 190 18.56 -3.53 15.72
CA ARG A 190 19.01 -3.76 14.34
C ARG A 190 19.78 -5.08 14.19
N SER A 191 19.58 -5.75 13.06
CA SER A 191 20.30 -6.95 12.68
C SER A 191 20.85 -6.82 11.26
N GLY A 192 22.04 -7.38 11.00
CA GLY A 192 22.61 -7.44 9.65
C GLY A 192 21.98 -8.53 8.75
N SER A 193 21.26 -9.48 9.34
CA SER A 193 20.65 -10.62 8.64
C SER A 193 19.13 -10.52 8.52
N VAL A 194 18.49 -9.68 9.33
CA VAL A 194 17.05 -9.50 9.39
C VAL A 194 16.74 -8.01 9.40
N SER A 195 15.93 -7.55 8.46
CA SER A 195 15.56 -6.14 8.33
C SER A 195 14.43 -5.75 9.29
N GLY A 196 13.47 -6.65 9.49
CA GLY A 196 12.33 -6.43 10.38
C GLY A 196 11.41 -7.63 10.41
N GLN A 197 10.17 -7.40 10.83
CA GLN A 197 9.13 -8.42 10.89
C GLN A 197 7.80 -7.90 10.34
N VAL A 198 6.99 -8.82 9.81
CA VAL A 198 5.66 -8.52 9.27
C VAL A 198 4.63 -9.46 9.89
N ALA A 199 3.52 -8.88 10.34
CA ALA A 199 2.32 -9.59 10.74
C ALA A 199 1.17 -9.28 9.76
N LEU A 200 0.18 -10.18 9.70
CA LEU A 200 -1.00 -10.04 8.85
C LEU A 200 -2.24 -10.37 9.68
N HIS A 201 -3.07 -9.37 9.86
CA HIS A 201 -4.28 -9.42 10.66
C HIS A 201 -5.52 -9.32 9.78
N LEU A 202 -6.61 -9.94 10.24
CA LEU A 202 -7.93 -9.70 9.67
C LEU A 202 -8.39 -8.29 10.07
N GLY A 203 -8.81 -7.51 9.08
CA GLY A 203 -9.34 -6.18 9.29
C GLY A 203 -10.83 -6.22 9.69
N PRO A 204 -11.34 -5.18 10.38
CA PRO A 204 -12.74 -5.10 10.82
C PRO A 204 -13.78 -5.14 9.70
N ALA A 205 -13.40 -4.83 8.45
CA ALA A 205 -14.31 -4.88 7.31
C ALA A 205 -14.50 -6.29 6.72
N SER A 206 -13.85 -7.32 7.29
CA SER A 206 -14.00 -8.72 6.91
C SER A 206 -14.55 -9.56 8.07
N ALA A 207 -15.45 -10.49 7.77
CA ALA A 207 -16.01 -11.40 8.77
C ALA A 207 -15.14 -12.63 9.00
N GLU A 208 -14.53 -13.16 7.93
CA GLU A 208 -13.72 -14.38 7.96
C GLU A 208 -12.42 -14.20 7.16
N PRO A 209 -11.34 -14.90 7.55
CA PRO A 209 -10.08 -14.87 6.81
C PRO A 209 -10.14 -15.82 5.60
N GLU A 210 -9.86 -15.27 4.42
CA GLU A 210 -9.73 -16.06 3.18
C GLU A 210 -8.29 -16.55 2.95
N CYS A 211 -7.36 -16.11 3.78
CA CYS A 211 -5.96 -16.51 3.75
C CYS A 211 -5.43 -16.78 5.18
N PRO A 212 -4.32 -17.53 5.31
CA PRO A 212 -3.66 -17.69 6.59
C PRO A 212 -3.19 -16.35 7.17
N LEU A 213 -3.65 -16.05 8.39
CA LEU A 213 -3.22 -14.88 9.15
C LEU A 213 -1.89 -15.14 9.85
N VAL A 214 -1.16 -14.06 10.13
CA VAL A 214 0.12 -14.09 10.84
C VAL A 214 -0.02 -13.20 12.07
N SER A 215 -0.18 -13.80 13.24
CA SER A 215 -0.23 -13.04 14.49
C SER A 215 1.11 -12.36 14.78
N ARG A 216 1.10 -11.28 15.57
CA ARG A 216 2.33 -10.56 15.96
C ARG A 216 3.33 -11.44 16.72
N ASN A 217 2.85 -12.44 17.47
CA ASN A 217 3.71 -13.41 18.18
C ASN A 217 4.39 -14.40 17.22
N ALA A 218 3.78 -14.62 16.05
CA ALA A 218 4.30 -15.47 14.98
C ALA A 218 4.74 -14.65 13.75
N ALA A 219 5.07 -13.36 13.94
CA ALA A 219 5.42 -12.46 12.84
C ALA A 219 6.59 -13.03 12.03
N VAL A 220 6.45 -12.99 10.71
CA VAL A 220 7.43 -13.50 9.76
C VAL A 220 8.57 -12.48 9.67
N HIS A 221 9.81 -12.95 9.72
CA HIS A 221 10.96 -12.08 9.52
C HIS A 221 11.15 -11.79 8.04
N TYR A 222 11.57 -10.57 7.73
CA TYR A 222 11.95 -10.21 6.36
C TYR A 222 13.39 -9.70 6.29
N ARG A 223 14.00 -9.93 5.14
CA ARG A 223 15.29 -9.35 4.75
C ARG A 223 15.15 -8.67 3.40
N LEU A 224 15.59 -7.41 3.34
CA LEU A 224 15.73 -6.69 2.09
C LEU A 224 17.07 -7.05 1.44
N THR A 225 17.00 -7.33 0.14
CA THR A 225 18.14 -7.65 -0.73
C THR A 225 18.10 -6.72 -1.95
N ASP A 226 19.17 -6.73 -2.74
CA ASP A 226 19.21 -5.95 -3.98
C ASP A 226 18.13 -6.35 -4.99
N SER A 227 17.68 -7.61 -4.94
CA SER A 227 16.65 -8.18 -5.81
C SER A 227 15.22 -8.11 -5.25
N GLY A 228 15.03 -7.60 -4.03
CA GLY A 228 13.71 -7.51 -3.39
C GLY A 228 13.67 -8.07 -1.96
N SER A 229 12.49 -8.48 -1.51
CA SER A 229 12.25 -8.96 -0.15
C SER A 229 12.19 -10.49 -0.06
N MET A 230 12.86 -11.04 0.95
CA MET A 230 12.76 -12.44 1.37
C MET A 230 12.06 -12.53 2.71
N PHE A 231 11.23 -13.56 2.88
CA PHE A 231 10.44 -13.81 4.09
C PHE A 231 10.76 -15.20 4.64
N PHE A 232 10.91 -15.32 5.95
CA PHE A 232 11.26 -16.57 6.63
C PHE A 232 10.76 -16.58 8.07
N ASP A 233 10.55 -17.78 8.61
CA ASP A 233 10.09 -17.96 9.98
C ASP A 233 11.16 -17.56 11.00
N ARG A 234 10.71 -17.25 12.22
CA ARG A 234 11.63 -16.95 13.31
C ARG A 234 12.52 -18.16 13.60
N GLY A 235 13.83 -17.92 13.73
CA GLY A 235 14.81 -18.97 14.03
C GLY A 235 15.26 -19.80 12.84
N THR A 236 14.74 -19.57 11.63
CA THR A 236 15.15 -20.30 10.41
C THR A 236 16.06 -19.47 9.49
N GLY A 237 16.61 -18.36 9.96
CA GLY A 237 17.56 -17.56 9.18
C GLY A 237 18.87 -18.33 8.95
N ASN A 238 19.33 -18.41 7.70
CA ASN A 238 20.52 -19.13 7.22
C ASN A 238 21.88 -18.66 7.80
N SER A 239 21.92 -18.08 9.00
CA SER A 239 23.12 -17.73 9.75
C SER A 239 23.25 -18.49 11.09
N VAL A 240 22.50 -19.57 11.28
CA VAL A 240 22.72 -20.56 12.34
C VAL A 240 23.12 -21.89 11.70
N LEU A 241 24.35 -21.96 11.20
CA LEU A 241 25.13 -23.18 10.97
C LEU A 241 26.61 -22.85 11.24
#